data_AF-A0A2G2G9R2-F1
#
_entry.id   AF-A0A2G2G9R2-F1
#
_cell.length_a   1.000
_cell.length_b   1.000
_cell.length_c   1.000
_cell.angle_alpha   90.00
_cell.angle_beta   90.00
_cell.angle_gamma   90.00
#
_symmetry.space_group_name_H-M   'P 1'
#
loop_
_entity.id
_entity.type
_entity.pdbx_description
1 polymer ?
#
loop_
_entity_poly.entity_id
_entity_poly.type
_entity_poly.pdbx_seq_one_letter_code
_entity_poly.pdbx_strand_id
1 'polypeptide(L)' 'NGEIGAGWNRVGKTSGKPFVSLTLAHPSLSPRKVYVNLGQVKGKDNKGTFALLWNPED' A
#
# COMPACT_ATOMS: atom_id res chain seq x y z
N ASN A 1 17.16 -9.49 0.92
CA ASN A 1 17.03 -8.14 1.51
C ASN A 1 15.93 -7.39 0.80
N GLY A 2 14.88 -7.00 1.54
CA GLY A 2 13.83 -6.10 1.05
C GLY A 2 14.07 -4.68 1.55
N GLU A 3 13.60 -3.70 0.79
CA GLU A 3 13.64 -2.28 1.15
C GLU A 3 12.22 -1.72 1.24
N ILE A 4 11.96 -0.94 2.28
CA ILE A 4 10.81 -0.06 2.40
C ILE A 4 11.30 1.35 2.08
N GLY A 5 10.77 1.94 1.03
CA GLY A 5 11.08 3.32 0.65
C GLY A 5 10.20 4.33 1.38
N ALA A 6 10.06 5.52 0.80
CA ALA A 6 9.25 6.59 1.37
C ALA A 6 7.75 6.25 1.36
N GLY A 7 7.02 6.89 2.29
CA GLY A 7 5.57 6.83 2.43
C GLY A 7 4.94 8.23 2.44
N TRP A 8 3.73 8.33 1.93
CA TRP A 8 2.99 9.59 1.75
C TRP A 8 1.52 9.44 2.13
N ASN A 9 1.01 10.45 2.83
CA ASN A 9 -0.44 10.64 2.98
C ASN A 9 -0.98 11.32 1.72
N ARG A 10 -1.95 10.69 1.06
CA ARG A 10 -2.57 11.16 -0.18
C ARG A 10 -4.08 11.18 -0.05
N VAL A 11 -4.75 11.91 -0.93
CA VAL A 11 -6.22 11.94 -1.03
C VAL A 11 -6.63 11.36 -2.38
N GLY A 12 -7.54 10.39 -2.38
CA GLY A 12 -8.00 9.74 -3.60
C GLY A 12 -8.76 10.72 -4.48
N LYS A 13 -8.35 10.89 -5.74
CA LYS A 13 -8.98 11.86 -6.65
C LYS A 13 -10.48 11.59 -6.85
N THR A 14 -10.85 10.32 -6.98
CA THR A 14 -12.25 9.90 -7.21
C THR A 14 -13.03 9.76 -5.90
N SER A 15 -12.41 9.24 -4.84
CA SER A 15 -13.09 8.92 -3.59
C SER A 15 -13.12 10.10 -2.59
N GLY A 16 -12.22 11.07 -2.72
CA GLY A 16 -12.00 12.14 -1.74
C GLY A 16 -11.44 11.65 -0.40
N LYS A 17 -11.09 10.37 -0.26
CA LYS A 17 -10.69 9.76 1.02
C LYS A 17 -9.17 9.80 1.21
N PRO A 18 -8.68 10.07 2.44
CA PRO A 18 -7.27 9.95 2.75
C PRO A 18 -6.83 8.48 2.65
N PHE A 19 -5.61 8.27 2.16
CA PHE A 19 -4.96 6.96 2.10
C PHE A 19 -3.44 7.13 2.24
N VAL A 20 -2.76 6.07 2.67
CA VAL A 20 -1.30 6.05 2.73
C VAL A 20 -0.77 5.26 1.54
N SER A 21 0.21 5.83 0.85
CA SER A 21 0.92 5.20 -0.27
C SER A 21 2.39 5.06 0.11
N LEU A 22 3.04 3.94 -0.22
CA LEU A 22 4.44 3.69 0.06
C LEU A 22 5.10 2.86 -1.05
N THR A 23 6.43 2.86 -1.07
CA THR A 23 7.19 2.06 -2.04
C THR A 23 7.86 0.87 -1.39
N LEU A 24 7.78 -0.29 -2.02
CA LEU A 24 8.44 -1.52 -1.57
C LEU A 24 9.31 -2.10 -2.68
N ALA A 25 10.49 -2.58 -2.33
CA ALA A 25 11.34 -3.35 -3.24
C ALA A 25 11.65 -4.70 -2.59
N HIS A 26 11.12 -5.78 -3.15
CA HIS A 26 11.44 -7.13 -2.74
C HIS A 26 11.30 -8.08 -3.94
N PRO A 27 12.28 -8.95 -4.24
CA PRO A 27 12.23 -9.84 -5.39
C PRO A 27 10.99 -10.74 -5.45
N SER A 28 10.40 -11.10 -4.30
CA SER A 28 9.15 -11.88 -4.24
C SER A 28 7.88 -11.08 -4.50
N LEU A 29 7.96 -9.74 -4.57
CA LEU A 29 6.82 -8.87 -4.89
C LEU A 29 6.83 -8.45 -6.36
N SER A 30 8.01 -8.10 -6.89
CA SER A 30 8.23 -7.70 -8.28
C SER A 30 9.74 -7.60 -8.57
N PRO A 31 10.18 -7.72 -9.84
CA PRO A 31 11.54 -7.37 -10.26
C PRO A 31 11.90 -5.88 -10.02
N ARG A 32 10.90 -5.00 -9.87
CA ARG A 32 11.08 -3.55 -9.68
C ARG A 32 10.44 -3.07 -8.37
N LYS A 33 10.76 -1.83 -7.97
CA LYS A 33 10.12 -1.16 -6.83
C LYS A 33 8.65 -0.92 -7.17
N VAL A 34 7.74 -1.40 -6.31
CA VAL A 34 6.28 -1.28 -6.49
C VAL A 34 5.71 -0.21 -5.56
N TYR A 35 4.65 0.43 -6.03
CA TYR A 35 3.81 1.31 -5.21
C TYR A 35 2.70 0.49 -4.57
N VAL A 36 2.55 0.62 -3.26
CA VAL A 36 1.53 -0.08 -2.49
C VAL A 36 0.72 0.93 -1.69
N ASN A 37 -0.56 0.65 -1.50
CA ASN A 37 -1.47 1.48 -0.73
C ASN A 37 -1.98 0.72 0.49
N LEU A 38 -2.12 1.40 1.62
CA LEU A 38 -2.75 0.83 2.82
C LEU A 38 -4.27 0.93 2.71
N GLY A 39 -4.94 -0.22 2.66
CA GLY A 39 -6.39 -0.32 2.73
C GLY A 39 -6.84 -0.84 4.08
N GLN A 40 -7.77 -0.15 4.73
CA GLN A 40 -8.32 -0.61 6.00
C GLN A 40 -9.17 -1.87 5.78
N VAL A 41 -8.92 -2.90 6.60
CA VAL A 41 -9.70 -4.14 6.56
C VAL A 41 -11.10 -3.87 7.12
N LYS A 42 -12.14 -4.28 6.41
CA LYS A 42 -13.52 -4.14 6.89
C LYS A 42 -13.76 -5.11 8.05
N GLY A 43 -14.51 -4.67 9.06
CA GLY A 43 -14.90 -5.48 10.22
C GLY A 43 -14.84 -4.67 11.52
N LYS A 44 -15.76 -4.93 12.46
CA LYS A 44 -15.82 -4.23 13.76
C LYS A 44 -14.56 -4.45 14.60
N ASP A 45 -13.95 -5.63 14.48
CA ASP A 45 -12.81 -6.06 15.29
C ASP A 45 -11.45 -5.70 14.67
N ASN A 46 -11.44 -5.24 13.42
CA ASN A 46 -10.23 -4.97 12.64
C ASN A 46 -9.83 -3.48 12.66
N LYS A 47 -10.19 -2.76 13.73
CA LYS A 47 -9.79 -1.36 13.90
C LYS A 47 -8.27 -1.27 14.03
N GLY A 48 -7.64 -0.55 13.10
CA GLY A 48 -6.18 -0.43 13.03
C GLY A 48 -5.49 -1.52 12.21
N THR A 49 -6.24 -2.47 11.62
CA THR A 49 -5.68 -3.46 10.69
C THR A 49 -5.73 -2.93 9.26
N PHE A 50 -4.58 -2.96 8.59
CA PHE A 50 -4.42 -2.52 7.21
C PHE A 50 -3.84 -3.64 6.35
N ALA A 51 -4.34 -3.76 5.13
CA ALA A 51 -3.77 -4.59 4.09
C ALA A 51 -2.89 -3.73 3.18
N LEU A 52 -1.86 -4.34 2.61
CA LEU A 52 -1.10 -3.76 1.50
C LEU A 52 -1.79 -4.16 0.20
N LEU A 53 -2.18 -3.15 -0.59
CA LEU A 53 -2.76 -3.35 -1.91
C LEU A 53 -1.74 -2.90 -2.95
N TRP A 54 -1.37 -3.82 -3.83
CA TRP A 54 -0.56 -3.54 -5.00
C TRP A 54 -1.05 -4.39 -6.17
N ASN A 55 -0.83 -3.88 -7.38
CA ASN A 55 -1.01 -4.67 -8.58
C ASN A 55 0.37 -5.23 -8.95
N PRO A 56 0.54 -6.55 -9.11
CA PRO A 56 1.77 -7.09 -9.64
C PRO A 56 1.95 -6.59 -11.09
N GLU A 57 3.17 -6.17 -11.41
CA GLU A 57 3.61 -5.97 -12.78
C GLU A 57 4.38 -7.23 -13.19
N ASP A 58 4.12 -7.74 -14.41
CA ASP A 58 4.80 -8.90 -15.00
C ASP A 58 6.34 -8.77 -14.98
#